data_AF-A0AAW4FR41-F1
#
_entry.id   AF-A0AAW4FR41-F1
#
_cell.length_a   1.000
_cell.length_b   1.000
_cell.length_c   1.000
_cell.angle_alpha   90.00
_cell.angle_beta   90.00
_cell.angle_gamma   90.00
#
_symmetry.space_group_name_H-M   'P 1'
#
loop_
_entity.id
_entity.type
_entity.pdbx_description
1 polymer ?
#
loop_
_entity_poly.entity_id
_entity_poly.type
_entity_poly.pdbx_seq_one_letter_code
_entity_poly.pdbx_strand_id
1 'polypeptide(L)'
;MSAAQQTTQTDDVDQTPDELAAALAWHNGDAEATIRTLLADCRHLREQLALAEISMSLGFTRGWRPSRDPAAAVIESASASG
;
A
#
# COMPACT_ATOMS: atom_id res chain seq x y z
N MET A 1 -17.50 -37.16 28.74
CA MET A 1 -16.87 -37.55 27.46
C MET A 1 -17.77 -37.07 26.33
N SER A 2 -17.16 -36.57 25.25
CA SER A 2 -17.77 -36.26 23.94
C SER A 2 -18.70 -35.04 23.92
N ALA A 3 -18.31 -33.89 23.34
CA ALA A 3 -17.97 -33.57 21.95
C ALA A 3 -19.12 -32.75 21.33
N ALA A 4 -18.76 -31.75 20.54
CA ALA A 4 -19.60 -30.88 19.71
C ALA A 4 -20.13 -29.58 20.33
N GLN A 5 -19.24 -28.65 20.69
CA GLN A 5 -19.49 -27.21 20.54
C GLN A 5 -18.13 -26.54 20.26
N GLN A 6 -17.90 -25.72 19.26
CA GLN A 6 -18.66 -25.22 18.13
C GLN A 6 -17.56 -24.76 17.16
N THR A 7 -17.65 -25.19 15.91
CA THR A 7 -16.90 -24.59 14.80
C THR A 7 -17.29 -23.12 14.71
N THR A 8 -16.54 -22.22 15.35
CA THR A 8 -16.58 -20.79 15.05
C THR A 8 -15.84 -20.60 13.73
N GLN A 9 -16.57 -20.93 12.67
CA GLN A 9 -16.67 -20.23 11.40
C GLN A 9 -15.75 -19.00 11.30
N THR A 10 -14.52 -19.23 10.85
CA THR A 10 -13.69 -18.20 10.20
C THR A 10 -14.19 -18.10 8.75
N ASP A 11 -15.37 -17.52 8.57
CA ASP A 11 -15.90 -17.17 7.26
C ASP A 11 -16.07 -15.65 7.23
N ASP A 12 -14.92 -14.98 7.28
CA ASP A 12 -14.77 -13.55 6.99
C ASP A 12 -13.61 -13.42 6.00
N VAL A 13 -13.67 -14.18 4.91
CA VAL A 13 -12.87 -13.89 3.72
C VAL A 13 -13.62 -12.79 2.98
N ASP A 14 -13.35 -11.58 3.43
CA ASP A 14 -13.03 -10.48 2.53
C ASP A 14 -14.11 -10.19 1.47
N GLN A 15 -15.13 -9.43 1.87
CA GLN A 15 -16.06 -8.74 0.95
C GLN A 15 -15.36 -7.62 0.16
N THR A 16 -14.05 -7.72 -0.10
CA THR A 16 -13.39 -6.85 -1.07
C THR A 16 -13.99 -7.20 -2.44
N PRO A 17 -14.57 -6.23 -3.16
CA PRO A 17 -14.96 -6.49 -4.53
C PRO A 17 -13.71 -6.98 -5.26
N ASP A 18 -13.82 -8.12 -5.95
CA ASP A 18 -12.69 -8.73 -6.67
C ASP A 18 -12.15 -7.72 -7.69
N GLU A 19 -11.09 -7.01 -7.30
CA GLU A 19 -10.48 -5.92 -8.07
C GLU A 19 -9.95 -6.46 -9.41
N LEU A 20 -9.53 -7.73 -9.42
CA LEU A 20 -9.12 -8.41 -10.65
C LEU A 20 -10.33 -8.62 -11.56
N ALA A 21 -11.46 -9.11 -11.04
CA ALA A 21 -12.67 -9.24 -11.84
C ALA A 21 -13.17 -7.89 -12.37
N ALA A 22 -13.07 -6.83 -11.57
CA ALA A 22 -13.42 -5.48 -11.99
C ALA A 22 -12.49 -4.98 -13.11
N ALA A 23 -11.17 -5.15 -12.96
CA ALA A 23 -10.19 -4.76 -13.97
C ALA A 23 -10.32 -5.56 -15.27
N LEU A 24 -10.58 -6.87 -15.17
CA LEU A 24 -10.84 -7.72 -16.33
C LEU A 24 -12.14 -7.31 -17.04
N ALA A 25 -13.20 -6.97 -16.30
CA ALA A 25 -14.47 -6.55 -16.88
C ALA A 25 -14.33 -5.28 -17.74
N TRP A 26 -13.44 -4.35 -17.37
CA TRP A 26 -13.14 -3.15 -18.16
C TRP A 26 -12.53 -3.49 -19.53
N HIS A 27 -11.82 -4.60 -19.63
CA HIS A 27 -11.24 -5.12 -20.86
C HIS A 27 -12.04 -6.31 -21.43
N ASN A 28 -13.31 -6.45 -21.04
CA ASN A 28 -14.21 -7.49 -21.56
C ASN A 28 -13.67 -8.93 -21.34
N GLY A 29 -12.90 -9.13 -20.27
CA GLY A 29 -12.24 -10.40 -19.94
C GLY A 29 -10.87 -10.61 -20.59
N ASP A 30 -10.36 -9.66 -21.38
CA ASP A 30 -9.02 -9.75 -21.96
C ASP A 30 -7.94 -9.47 -20.91
N ALA A 31 -7.35 -10.55 -20.40
CA ALA A 31 -6.28 -10.49 -19.42
C ALA A 31 -5.01 -9.81 -19.96
N GLU A 32 -4.68 -9.98 -21.24
CA GLU A 32 -3.48 -9.37 -21.81
C GLU A 32 -3.65 -7.85 -21.94
N ALA A 33 -4.81 -7.39 -22.40
CA ALA A 33 -5.13 -5.97 -22.44
C ALA A 33 -5.13 -5.35 -21.02
N THR A 34 -5.70 -6.05 -20.04
CA THR A 34 -5.72 -5.63 -18.63
C THR A 34 -4.32 -5.46 -18.07
N ILE A 35 -3.46 -6.47 -18.23
CA ILE A 35 -2.08 -6.42 -17.73
C ILE A 35 -1.29 -5.32 -18.44
N ARG A 36 -1.49 -5.13 -19.74
CA ARG A 36 -0.83 -4.06 -20.50
C ARG A 36 -1.20 -2.67 -19.97
N THR A 37 -2.47 -2.45 -19.67
CA THR A 37 -2.96 -1.20 -19.06
C THR A 37 -2.34 -0.99 -17.68
N LEU A 38 -2.39 -2.01 -16.80
CA LEU A 38 -1.81 -1.90 -15.45
C LEU A 38 -0.31 -1.62 -15.47
N LEU A 39 0.43 -2.22 -16.41
CA LEU A 39 1.85 -1.93 -16.60
C LEU A 39 2.10 -0.50 -17.11
N ALA A 40 1.21 0.04 -17.95
CA ALA A 40 1.27 1.42 -18.38
C ALA A 40 0.98 2.39 -17.21
N ASP A 41 -0.02 2.09 -16.39
CA ASP A 41 -0.39 2.88 -15.22
C ASP A 41 0.74 2.88 -14.18
N CYS A 42 1.36 1.72 -13.91
CA CYS A 42 2.53 1.62 -13.03
C CYS A 42 3.69 2.48 -13.52
N ARG A 43 3.95 2.48 -14.83
CA ARG A 43 5.01 3.32 -15.43
C ARG A 43 4.68 4.80 -15.25
N HIS A 44 3.46 5.19 -15.57
CA HIS A 44 2.99 6.55 -15.42
C HIS A 44 3.11 7.04 -13.96
N LEU A 45 2.75 6.20 -12.98
CA LEU A 45 2.89 6.54 -11.57
C LEU A 45 4.35 6.74 -11.15
N ARG A 46 5.27 5.91 -11.66
CA ARG A 46 6.71 6.07 -11.41
C ARG A 46 7.26 7.35 -12.02
N GLU A 47 6.80 7.72 -13.21
CA GLU A 47 7.17 8.99 -13.86
C GLU A 47 6.63 10.18 -13.04
N GLN A 48 5.39 10.13 -12.59
CA GLN A 48 4.82 11.15 -11.71
C GLN A 48 5.60 11.27 -10.40
N LEU A 49 6.01 10.16 -9.81
CA LEU A 49 6.81 10.17 -8.59
C LEU A 49 8.20 10.79 -8.83
N ALA A 50 8.85 10.46 -9.94
CA ALA A 50 10.13 11.07 -10.29
C ALA A 50 10.01 12.58 -10.54
N LEU A 51 8.94 13.01 -11.21
CA LEU A 51 8.64 14.43 -11.39
C LEU A 51 8.34 15.13 -10.06
N ALA A 52 7.59 14.48 -9.18
CA ALA A 52 7.30 14.96 -7.84
C ALA A 52 8.58 15.08 -7.01
N GLU A 53 9.49 14.10 -7.09
CA GLU A 53 10.79 14.12 -6.42
C GLU A 53 11.70 15.24 -6.93
N ILE A 54 11.74 15.48 -8.24
CA ILE A 54 12.55 16.57 -8.83
C ILE A 54 11.95 17.94 -8.50
N SER A 55 10.62 18.07 -8.46
CA SER A 55 9.94 19.31 -8.12
C SER A 55 9.96 19.61 -6.62
N MET A 56 9.97 18.58 -5.77
CA MET A 56 10.24 18.70 -4.35
C MET A 56 11.74 18.95 -4.15
N SER A 57 12.13 20.23 -4.12
CA SER A 57 13.51 20.64 -3.83
C SER A 57 14.08 19.99 -2.56
N LEU A 58 15.42 19.91 -2.44
CA LEU A 58 16.15 19.59 -1.19
C LEU A 58 15.71 20.41 0.04
N GLY A 59 15.00 21.54 -0.17
CA GLY A 59 14.42 22.35 0.91
C GLY A 59 13.10 21.82 1.48
N PHE A 60 12.36 20.97 0.75
CA PHE A 60 11.06 20.44 1.18
C PHE A 60 11.20 19.25 2.15
N THR A 61 12.36 18.57 2.12
CA THR A 61 12.71 17.48 3.06
C THR A 61 13.52 17.97 4.27
N ARG A 62 13.69 19.29 4.46
CA ARG A 62 14.49 19.82 5.56
C ARG A 62 13.81 19.50 6.90
N GLY A 63 14.35 18.51 7.61
CA GLY A 63 13.87 18.06 8.91
C GLY A 63 12.93 16.84 8.87
N TRP A 64 12.60 16.31 7.69
CA TRP A 64 11.79 15.10 7.59
C TRP A 64 12.68 13.86 7.45
N ARG A 65 12.62 12.96 8.44
CA ARG A 65 13.34 11.68 8.44
C ARG A 65 12.31 10.55 8.58
N PRO A 66 12.03 9.77 7.51
CA PRO A 66 11.06 8.69 7.59
C PRO A 66 11.62 7.54 8.44
N SER A 67 11.14 7.43 9.68
CA SER A 67 11.43 6.30 10.57
C SER A 67 10.48 5.14 10.22
N ARG A 68 11.05 4.01 9.78
CA ARG A 68 10.28 2.77 9.57
C ARG A 68 9.95 2.02 10.86
N ASP A 69 10.48 2.49 11.99
CA ASP A 69 10.29 1.88 13.29
C ASP A 69 9.54 2.86 14.22
N PRO A 70 8.28 2.57 14.62
CA PRO A 70 7.55 3.39 15.58
C PRO A 70 8.20 3.41 16.98
N ALA A 71 9.12 2.49 17.29
CA ALA A 71 9.78 2.41 18.59
C ALA A 71 11.01 3.34 18.73
N ALA A 72 11.65 3.74 17.62
CA ALA A 72 12.87 4.55 17.67
C ALA A 72 12.61 6.04 17.97
N ALA A 73 11.41 6.55 17.70
CA ALA A 73 11.08 7.97 17.85
C ALA A 73 10.94 8.44 19.31
N VAL A 74 10.75 7.52 20.28
CA VAL A 74 10.51 7.88 21.69
C VAL A 74 11.82 8.17 22.45
N ILE A 75 12.96 7.69 21.98
CA ILE A 75 14.23 7.79 22.73
C ILE A 75 14.95 9.13 22.46
N GLU A 76 14.73 9.77 21.31
CA GLU A 76 15.46 10.99 20.93
C GLU A 76 14.90 12.27 21.58
N SER A 77 13.63 12.27 22.01
CA SER A 77 13.02 13.43 22.70
C SER A 77 13.41 13.57 24.18
N ALA A 78 14.00 12.52 24.78
CA ALA A 78 14.42 12.53 26.19
C ALA A 78 15.84 13.10 26.40
N SER A 79 16.68 13.17 25.35
CA SER A 79 18.08 13.62 25.47
C SER A 79 18.29 15.11 25.16
N ALA A 80 17.25 15.85 24.77
CA ALA A 80 17.32 17.29 24.49
C ALA A 80 16.90 18.19 25.67
N SER A 81 16.88 17.65 26.90
CA SER A 81 16.86 18.43 28.14
C SER A 81 18.00 17.95 29.04
N GLY A 82 19.16 18.56 28.85
CA GLY A 82 20.36 18.44 29.68
C GLY A 82 21.24 19.65 29.43
#